data_AF-A0A8R1U0K7-F1
#
_entry.id   AF-A0A8R1U0K7-F1
#
_cell.length_a   1.000
_cell.length_b   1.000
_cell.length_c   1.000
_cell.angle_alpha   90.00
_cell.angle_beta   90.00
_cell.angle_gamma   90.00
#
_symmetry.space_group_name_H-M   'P 1'
#
loop_
_entity.id
_entity.type
_entity.pdbx_description
1 polymer ?
#
loop_
_entity_poly.entity_id
_entity_poly.type
_entity_poly.pdbx_seq_one_letter_code
_entity_poly.pdbx_strand_id
1 'polypeptide(L)'
;MVTKLWKYPLIKTCIAGSVGYLTVGMVDSIDSSPILDDDEKWRKYRSDFYEFYFKFADIIGKRHYIEEQYRQNIPNGSYLRCAIDSLEKAHQIIRFDSDDRLRRKVLRKVFFYSHAHRYVIKASTIEEDEDLRDETHKWYGLIMLKRSKYGNKEKRLLKAISELEKALVIDITDPQVWYYLGIAKYELGEYQQAVDCHLRVMKLQQSECPQNQYHLALAQKQLNTSKSRLDACNAFKQVLTKHCDSIVDTVIRRAAVKEFRECEKYL
;
A
#
# COMPACT_ATOMS: atom_id res chain seq x y z
N MET A 1 14.92 22.87 12.44
CA MET A 1 14.06 21.87 11.73
C MET A 1 12.83 22.51 11.10
N VAL A 2 12.05 23.30 11.86
CA VAL A 2 10.82 23.98 11.39
C VAL A 2 11.07 24.94 10.21
N THR A 3 12.22 25.64 10.17
CA THR A 3 12.56 26.56 9.09
C THR A 3 12.76 25.89 7.72
N LYS A 4 13.19 24.62 7.68
CA LYS A 4 13.28 23.86 6.42
C LYS A 4 11.89 23.50 5.86
N LEU A 5 10.89 23.36 6.74
CA LEU A 5 9.54 23.01 6.32
C LEU A 5 8.84 24.14 5.55
N TRP A 6 9.15 25.40 5.86
CA TRP A 6 8.57 26.58 5.17
C TRP A 6 9.00 26.73 3.70
N LYS A 7 10.06 26.03 3.27
CA LYS A 7 10.45 25.98 1.85
C LYS A 7 9.48 25.16 1.00
N TYR A 8 8.66 24.30 1.59
CA TYR A 8 7.73 23.47 0.82
C TYR A 8 6.47 24.27 0.48
N PRO A 9 6.13 24.41 -0.82
CA PRO A 9 4.92 25.10 -1.23
C PRO A 9 3.64 24.43 -0.69
N LEU A 10 3.69 23.18 -0.22
CA LEU A 10 2.62 22.53 0.54
C LEU A 10 2.24 23.26 1.85
N ILE A 11 3.15 24.02 2.46
CA ILE A 11 2.81 24.91 3.59
C ILE A 11 2.25 26.23 3.07
N LYS A 12 2.78 26.76 1.95
CA LYS A 12 2.23 27.97 1.32
C LYS A 12 0.82 27.75 0.76
N THR A 13 0.51 26.56 0.26
CA THR A 13 -0.83 26.20 -0.19
C THR A 13 -1.79 25.95 0.96
N CYS A 14 -1.36 25.90 2.23
CA CYS A 14 -2.30 26.05 3.35
C CYS A 14 -2.83 27.49 3.45
N ILE A 15 -2.05 28.51 3.05
CA ILE A 15 -2.55 29.89 2.92
C ILE A 15 -3.33 30.06 1.62
N ALA A 16 -2.94 29.39 0.52
CA ALA A 16 -3.74 29.42 -0.70
C ALA A 16 -5.00 28.54 -0.59
N GLY A 17 -5.02 27.52 0.27
CA GLY A 17 -6.13 26.59 0.45
C GLY A 17 -7.33 27.24 1.13
N SER A 18 -7.10 28.23 2.00
CA SER A 18 -8.20 29.09 2.47
C SER A 18 -8.79 29.96 1.36
N VAL A 19 -8.02 30.27 0.31
CA VAL A 19 -8.53 30.96 -0.89
C VAL A 19 -9.16 29.98 -1.90
N GLY A 20 -8.59 28.80 -2.08
CA GLY A 20 -9.11 27.74 -2.94
C GLY A 20 -10.43 27.14 -2.46
N TYR A 21 -10.69 27.20 -1.15
CA TYR A 21 -11.96 26.77 -0.55
C TYR A 21 -13.18 27.52 -1.12
N LEU A 22 -12.98 28.75 -1.62
CA LEU A 22 -14.06 29.49 -2.25
C LEU A 22 -14.42 28.99 -3.65
N THR A 23 -13.63 28.11 -4.29
CA THR A 23 -13.89 27.78 -5.71
C THR A 23 -14.03 26.29 -6.04
N VAL A 24 -13.56 25.31 -5.25
CA VAL A 24 -13.69 23.90 -5.66
C VAL A 24 -14.02 22.96 -4.49
N GLY A 25 -15.32 22.73 -4.28
CA GLY A 25 -15.87 21.82 -3.25
C GLY A 25 -15.82 20.32 -3.61
N MET A 26 -14.81 19.84 -4.33
CA MET A 26 -14.76 18.44 -4.80
C MET A 26 -13.41 17.73 -4.69
N VAL A 27 -12.43 18.32 -4.01
CA VAL A 27 -11.10 17.70 -3.91
C VAL A 27 -10.96 17.03 -2.56
N ASP A 28 -11.24 15.72 -2.51
CA ASP A 28 -10.77 14.83 -1.45
C ASP A 28 -9.24 15.00 -1.37
N SER A 29 -8.77 15.87 -0.48
CA SER A 29 -7.38 16.28 -0.27
C SER A 29 -6.60 16.80 -1.50
N ILE A 30 -5.89 17.91 -1.32
CA ILE A 30 -4.84 18.39 -2.24
C ILE A 30 -3.85 17.25 -2.58
N ASP A 31 -3.64 16.30 -1.68
CA ASP A 31 -2.78 15.13 -1.89
C ASP A 31 -3.38 14.05 -2.82
N SER A 32 -4.69 14.01 -3.05
CA SER A 32 -5.33 13.04 -3.97
C SER A 32 -6.06 13.72 -5.12
N SER A 33 -5.80 15.01 -5.33
CA SER A 33 -6.27 15.70 -6.53
C SER A 33 -5.54 15.11 -7.75
N PRO A 34 -6.27 14.51 -8.72
CA PRO A 34 -5.67 14.04 -9.96
C PRO A 34 -4.88 15.17 -10.67
N ILE A 35 -5.39 16.40 -10.55
CA ILE A 35 -4.80 17.61 -11.12
C ILE A 35 -3.37 17.86 -10.60
N LEU A 36 -3.10 17.56 -9.33
CA LEU A 36 -1.77 17.72 -8.73
C LEU A 36 -0.88 16.51 -8.98
N ASP A 37 -1.48 15.33 -9.14
CA ASP A 37 -0.75 14.16 -9.59
C ASP A 37 -0.38 14.23 -11.07
N ASP A 38 -0.95 15.13 -11.88
CA ASP A 38 -0.55 15.39 -13.27
C ASP A 38 0.75 16.20 -13.38
N ASP A 39 1.02 17.11 -12.42
CA ASP A 39 2.23 17.94 -12.41
C ASP A 39 3.42 17.22 -11.76
N GLU A 40 4.46 16.98 -12.56
CA GLU A 40 5.70 16.33 -12.13
C GLU A 40 6.37 17.03 -10.95
N LYS A 41 6.31 18.37 -10.90
CA LYS A 41 6.92 19.16 -9.84
C LYS A 41 6.23 18.90 -8.51
N TRP A 42 4.91 18.79 -8.50
CA TRP A 42 4.12 18.47 -7.31
C TRP A 42 4.33 17.03 -6.86
N ARG A 43 4.36 16.06 -7.79
CA ARG A 43 4.75 14.67 -7.49
C ARG A 43 6.11 14.60 -6.79
N LYS A 44 7.10 15.36 -7.28
CA LYS A 44 8.44 15.42 -6.70
C LYS A 44 8.44 16.03 -5.29
N TYR A 45 7.79 17.18 -5.08
CA TYR A 45 7.71 17.79 -3.75
C TYR A 45 7.00 16.89 -2.73
N ARG A 46 5.94 16.21 -3.16
CA ARG A 46 5.21 15.25 -2.33
C ARG A 46 6.09 14.07 -1.96
N SER A 47 6.82 13.52 -2.93
CA SER A 47 7.81 12.46 -2.69
C SER A 47 8.87 12.90 -1.68
N ASP A 48 9.45 14.08 -1.86
CA ASP A 48 10.47 14.65 -0.97
C ASP A 48 9.94 14.88 0.45
N PHE A 49 8.69 15.35 0.59
CA PHE A 49 8.03 15.50 1.89
C PHE A 49 7.88 14.17 2.61
N TYR A 50 7.37 13.14 1.93
CA TYR A 50 7.21 11.82 2.54
C TYR A 50 8.56 11.18 2.87
N GLU A 51 9.57 11.33 2.03
CA GLU A 51 10.94 10.89 2.33
C GLU A 51 11.52 11.58 3.57
N PHE A 52 11.35 12.90 3.68
CA PHE A 52 11.72 13.64 4.87
C PHE A 52 10.96 13.15 6.10
N TYR A 53 9.65 12.92 5.97
CA TYR A 53 8.81 12.45 7.06
C TYR A 53 9.15 11.02 7.49
N PHE A 54 9.45 10.10 6.56
CA PHE A 54 9.94 8.76 6.88
C PHE A 54 11.24 8.83 7.66
N LYS A 55 12.22 9.61 7.18
CA LYS A 55 13.49 9.84 7.93
C LYS A 55 13.24 10.41 9.32
N PHE A 56 12.31 11.37 9.43
CA PHE A 56 11.93 11.96 10.70
C PHE A 56 11.24 10.95 11.63
N ALA A 57 10.31 10.15 11.12
CA ALA A 57 9.61 9.10 11.86
C ALA A 57 10.59 8.00 12.32
N ASP A 58 11.58 7.66 11.50
CA ASP A 58 12.66 6.75 11.88
C ASP A 58 13.52 7.34 13.02
N ILE A 59 13.82 8.63 12.98
CA ILE A 59 14.57 9.33 14.05
C ILE A 59 13.73 9.45 15.33
N ILE A 60 12.46 9.86 15.24
CA ILE A 60 11.57 9.92 16.41
C ILE A 60 11.38 8.53 16.98
N GLY A 61 11.19 7.52 16.12
CA GLY A 61 11.12 6.14 16.54
C GLY A 61 12.40 5.70 17.26
N LYS A 62 13.58 6.24 16.92
CA LYS A 62 14.83 5.98 17.69
C LYS A 62 14.80 6.66 19.07
N ARG A 63 14.19 7.83 19.17
CA ARG A 63 14.23 8.70 20.37
C ARG A 63 13.14 8.42 21.38
N HIS A 64 11.91 8.19 20.91
CA HIS A 64 10.75 7.87 21.73
C HIS A 64 10.76 6.41 22.19
N TYR A 65 11.51 5.56 21.47
CA TYR A 65 11.57 4.13 21.68
C TYR A 65 13.01 3.71 21.96
N ILE A 66 13.47 3.96 23.19
CA ILE A 66 14.71 3.39 23.70
C ILE A 66 14.52 1.87 23.65
N GLU A 67 15.27 1.22 22.77
CA GLU A 67 15.14 -0.21 22.45
C GLU A 67 15.27 -1.12 23.68
N GLU A 68 15.90 -0.61 24.75
CA GLU A 68 16.02 -1.28 26.04
C GLU A 68 14.68 -1.47 26.75
N GLN A 69 13.80 -0.46 26.75
CA GLN A 69 12.42 -0.65 27.22
C GLN A 69 11.65 -1.60 26.31
N TYR A 70 12.11 -1.80 25.07
CA TYR A 70 11.47 -2.69 24.12
C TYR A 70 11.77 -4.15 24.39
N ARG A 71 13.02 -4.54 24.65
CA ARG A 71 13.36 -5.92 25.04
C ARG A 71 12.50 -6.41 26.22
N GLN A 72 12.14 -5.52 27.15
CA GLN A 72 11.33 -5.86 28.31
C GLN A 72 9.82 -5.99 28.03
N ASN A 73 9.31 -5.34 26.98
CA ASN A 73 7.86 -5.21 26.71
C ASN A 73 7.37 -6.02 25.48
N ILE A 74 8.22 -6.86 24.86
CA ILE A 74 7.79 -7.65 23.70
C ILE A 74 6.87 -8.78 24.16
N PRO A 75 5.66 -8.92 23.62
CA PRO A 75 4.96 -10.20 23.69
C PRO A 75 5.74 -11.23 22.84
N ASN A 76 6.61 -12.00 23.50
CA ASN A 76 7.42 -13.11 22.97
C ASN A 76 8.70 -12.74 22.18
N GLY A 77 9.32 -11.57 22.40
CA GLY A 77 10.70 -11.31 21.96
C GLY A 77 10.96 -11.00 20.47
N SER A 78 10.04 -11.29 19.56
CA SER A 78 10.30 -11.20 18.10
C SER A 78 10.13 -9.81 17.49
N TYR A 79 11.11 -9.35 16.71
CA TYR A 79 11.01 -8.09 15.95
C TYR A 79 9.99 -8.20 14.80
N LEU A 80 9.82 -9.40 14.24
CA LEU A 80 8.87 -9.61 13.14
C LEU A 80 7.43 -9.34 13.61
N ARG A 81 7.06 -9.85 14.79
CA ARG A 81 5.75 -9.59 15.39
C ARG A 81 5.49 -8.10 15.59
N CYS A 82 6.48 -7.36 16.06
CA CYS A 82 6.38 -5.90 16.19
C CYS A 82 6.17 -5.19 14.84
N ALA A 83 6.76 -5.72 13.76
CA ALA A 83 6.55 -5.22 12.40
C ALA A 83 5.09 -5.44 11.97
N ILE A 84 4.56 -6.64 12.23
CA ILE A 84 3.17 -7.02 11.92
C ILE A 84 2.18 -6.16 12.72
N ASP A 85 2.36 -6.02 14.04
CA ASP A 85 1.50 -5.17 14.89
C ASP A 85 1.48 -3.71 14.41
N SER A 86 2.64 -3.20 13.99
CA SER A 86 2.77 -1.85 13.43
C SER A 86 2.02 -1.73 12.10
N LEU A 87 2.10 -2.76 11.25
CA LEU A 87 1.38 -2.82 9.99
C LEU A 87 -0.14 -2.89 10.21
N GLU A 88 -0.60 -3.67 11.18
CA GLU A 88 -2.01 -3.76 11.56
C GLU A 88 -2.55 -2.44 12.09
N LYS A 89 -1.81 -1.75 12.95
CA LYS A 89 -2.16 -0.38 13.39
C LYS A 89 -2.28 0.58 12.21
N ALA A 90 -1.41 0.47 11.21
CA ALA A 90 -1.53 1.26 9.98
C ALA A 90 -2.80 0.90 9.18
N HIS A 91 -3.19 -0.37 9.17
CA HIS A 91 -4.39 -0.85 8.49
C HIS A 91 -5.67 -0.44 9.22
N GLN A 92 -5.71 -0.43 10.55
CA GLN A 92 -6.89 -0.01 11.34
C GLN A 92 -7.28 1.47 11.11
N ILE A 93 -6.37 2.30 10.60
CA ILE A 93 -6.65 3.68 10.19
C ILE A 93 -7.41 3.65 8.85
N ILE A 94 -8.69 3.25 8.87
CA ILE A 94 -9.52 3.04 7.67
C ILE A 94 -10.42 4.22 7.29
N ARG A 95 -10.78 5.14 8.18
CA ARG A 95 -11.83 6.14 7.85
C ARG A 95 -11.31 7.50 7.41
N PHE A 96 -11.84 8.01 6.31
CA PHE A 96 -11.59 9.32 5.70
C PHE A 96 -12.91 10.10 5.83
N ASP A 97 -13.02 11.10 6.72
CA ASP A 97 -14.26 11.89 6.86
C ASP A 97 -14.02 13.41 7.07
N SER A 98 -12.77 13.87 7.20
CA SER A 98 -12.47 15.32 7.15
C SER A 98 -11.00 15.60 6.89
N ASP A 99 -10.68 16.69 6.17
CA ASP A 99 -9.35 16.95 5.59
C ASP A 99 -8.22 17.11 6.61
N ASP A 100 -8.37 17.91 7.66
CA ASP A 100 -7.29 18.06 8.66
C ASP A 100 -7.10 16.76 9.46
N ARG A 101 -8.21 16.03 9.69
CA ARG A 101 -8.15 14.67 10.26
C ARG A 101 -7.51 13.70 9.25
N LEU A 102 -7.66 13.93 7.96
CA LEU A 102 -7.10 13.11 6.89
C LEU A 102 -5.59 13.18 6.86
N ARG A 103 -5.05 14.40 6.86
CA ARG A 103 -3.59 14.60 6.89
C ARG A 103 -2.99 13.96 8.13
N ARG A 104 -3.59 14.16 9.31
CA ARG A 104 -3.15 13.51 10.55
C ARG A 104 -3.23 11.99 10.46
N LYS A 105 -4.26 11.43 9.84
CA LYS A 105 -4.41 9.98 9.63
C LYS A 105 -3.37 9.43 8.65
N VAL A 106 -3.13 10.11 7.54
CA VAL A 106 -2.08 9.76 6.57
C VAL A 106 -0.71 9.79 7.25
N LEU A 107 -0.38 10.86 7.97
CA LEU A 107 0.87 10.97 8.71
C LEU A 107 1.01 9.86 9.76
N ARG A 108 -0.05 9.55 10.53
CA ARG A 108 -0.06 8.41 11.47
C ARG A 108 0.17 7.09 10.75
N LYS A 109 -0.45 6.89 9.59
CA LYS A 109 -0.29 5.67 8.79
C LYS A 109 1.13 5.53 8.25
N VAL A 110 1.69 6.62 7.72
CA VAL A 110 3.09 6.70 7.28
C VAL A 110 4.04 6.44 8.45
N PHE A 111 3.76 6.98 9.64
CA PHE A 111 4.52 6.72 10.85
C PHE A 111 4.54 5.23 11.20
N PHE A 112 3.38 4.57 11.22
CA PHE A 112 3.31 3.12 11.47
C PHE A 112 4.01 2.29 10.40
N TYR A 113 3.95 2.68 9.12
CA TYR A 113 4.71 2.00 8.06
C TYR A 113 6.23 2.20 8.20
N SER A 114 6.69 3.36 8.67
CA SER A 114 8.10 3.58 9.00
C SER A 114 8.54 2.65 10.13
N HIS A 115 7.71 2.54 11.15
CA HIS A 115 7.98 1.69 12.31
C HIS A 115 8.03 0.21 11.92
N ALA A 116 7.04 -0.25 11.14
CA ALA A 116 7.01 -1.61 10.59
C ALA A 116 8.26 -1.90 9.76
N HIS A 117 8.69 -0.97 8.90
CA HIS A 117 9.89 -1.13 8.10
C HIS A 117 11.17 -1.22 8.94
N ARG A 118 11.28 -0.42 10.00
CA ARG A 118 12.42 -0.53 10.91
C ARG A 118 12.46 -1.89 11.62
N TYR A 119 11.31 -2.38 12.06
CA TYR A 119 11.23 -3.69 12.72
C TYR A 119 11.51 -4.84 11.78
N VAL A 120 11.03 -4.80 10.54
CA VAL A 120 11.35 -5.88 9.59
C VAL A 120 12.84 -5.89 9.22
N ILE A 121 13.50 -4.72 9.13
CA ILE A 121 14.97 -4.68 8.96
C ILE A 121 15.64 -5.35 10.16
N LYS A 122 15.24 -4.99 11.38
CA LYS A 122 15.82 -5.59 12.58
C LYS A 122 15.59 -7.09 12.63
N ALA A 123 14.38 -7.55 12.31
CA ALA A 123 14.05 -8.96 12.23
C ALA A 123 15.00 -9.66 11.23
N SER A 124 15.18 -9.10 10.04
CA SER A 124 16.10 -9.68 9.05
C SER A 124 17.57 -9.76 9.51
N THR A 125 18.00 -8.86 10.41
CA THR A 125 19.41 -8.79 10.88
C THR A 125 19.69 -9.43 12.24
N ILE A 126 18.75 -9.38 13.18
CA ILE A 126 18.95 -9.69 14.60
C ILE A 126 18.24 -10.99 14.99
N GLU A 127 17.12 -11.33 14.36
CA GLU A 127 16.30 -12.48 14.76
C GLU A 127 17.10 -13.79 14.65
N GLU A 128 17.25 -14.53 15.75
CA GLU A 128 18.06 -15.76 15.77
C GLU A 128 17.35 -16.92 15.08
N ASP A 129 16.03 -17.00 15.23
CA ASP A 129 15.19 -18.04 14.62
C ASP A 129 15.16 -17.92 13.09
N GLU A 130 15.60 -18.98 12.42
CA GLU A 130 15.71 -19.04 10.95
C GLU A 130 14.34 -18.98 10.27
N ASP A 131 13.36 -19.73 10.76
CA ASP A 131 11.98 -19.74 10.24
C ASP A 131 11.35 -18.33 10.26
N LEU A 132 11.55 -17.60 11.36
CA LEU A 132 11.08 -16.22 11.51
C LEU A 132 11.82 -15.29 10.56
N ARG A 133 13.13 -15.47 10.39
CA ARG A 133 13.95 -14.69 9.45
C ARG A 133 13.47 -14.88 8.01
N ASP A 134 13.13 -16.11 7.65
CA ASP A 134 12.60 -16.47 6.33
C ASP A 134 11.24 -15.81 6.07
N GLU A 135 10.33 -15.85 7.06
CA GLU A 135 9.06 -15.13 6.98
C GLU A 135 9.23 -13.60 6.86
N THR A 136 10.36 -13.02 7.32
CA THR A 136 10.57 -11.57 7.23
C THR A 136 10.52 -11.08 5.79
N HIS A 137 10.98 -11.86 4.81
CA HIS A 137 11.01 -11.46 3.40
C HIS A 137 9.60 -11.15 2.86
N LYS A 138 8.61 -11.97 3.22
CA LYS A 138 7.19 -11.76 2.88
C LYS A 138 6.68 -10.43 3.45
N TRP A 139 6.87 -10.23 4.75
CA TRP A 139 6.40 -9.02 5.43
C TRP A 139 7.16 -7.78 4.99
N TYR A 140 8.44 -7.89 4.67
CA TYR A 140 9.24 -6.81 4.11
C TYR A 140 8.68 -6.39 2.75
N GLY A 141 8.44 -7.35 1.87
CA GLY A 141 7.77 -7.16 0.60
C GLY A 141 6.45 -6.40 0.74
N LEU A 142 5.58 -6.85 1.65
CA LEU A 142 4.29 -6.21 1.94
C LEU A 142 4.45 -4.78 2.48
N ILE A 143 5.35 -4.55 3.44
CA ILE A 143 5.59 -3.22 4.01
C ILE A 143 6.09 -2.26 2.92
N MET A 144 7.01 -2.70 2.07
CA MET A 144 7.52 -1.90 0.96
C MET A 144 6.43 -1.58 -0.06
N LEU A 145 5.57 -2.55 -0.37
CA LEU A 145 4.40 -2.34 -1.22
C LEU A 145 3.42 -1.32 -0.62
N LYS A 146 3.18 -1.35 0.70
CA LYS A 146 2.32 -0.34 1.35
C LYS A 146 3.00 1.04 1.37
N ARG A 147 4.32 1.09 1.55
CA ARG A 147 5.10 2.33 1.51
C ARG A 147 5.22 2.92 0.11
N SER A 148 5.16 2.13 -0.97
CA SER A 148 5.27 2.64 -2.35
C SER A 148 4.21 3.69 -2.68
N LYS A 149 3.09 3.71 -1.93
CA LYS A 149 2.03 4.72 -2.00
C LYS A 149 2.48 6.14 -1.60
N TYR A 150 3.61 6.29 -0.90
CA TYR A 150 4.02 7.57 -0.27
C TYR A 150 5.40 8.06 -0.74
N GLY A 151 5.55 8.36 -2.03
CA GLY A 151 6.83 8.82 -2.60
C GLY A 151 7.74 7.68 -3.06
N ASN A 152 8.66 8.00 -3.98
CA ASN A 152 9.61 7.08 -4.63
C ASN A 152 9.02 5.70 -4.94
N LYS A 153 7.85 5.70 -5.61
CA LYS A 153 7.03 4.51 -5.88
C LYS A 153 7.86 3.39 -6.52
N GLU A 154 8.54 3.69 -7.62
CA GLU A 154 9.35 2.72 -8.39
C GLU A 154 10.40 2.01 -7.53
N LYS A 155 11.25 2.77 -6.83
CA LYS A 155 12.30 2.21 -5.96
C LYS A 155 11.73 1.25 -4.91
N ARG A 156 10.57 1.58 -4.35
CA ARG A 156 9.93 0.76 -3.30
C ARG A 156 9.21 -0.45 -3.89
N LEU A 157 8.63 -0.34 -5.08
CA LEU A 157 8.04 -1.47 -5.79
C LEU A 157 9.11 -2.48 -6.21
N LEU A 158 10.23 -2.04 -6.78
CA LEU A 158 11.34 -2.92 -7.13
C LEU A 158 11.87 -3.66 -5.90
N LYS A 159 11.98 -2.95 -4.78
CA LYS A 159 12.36 -3.57 -3.51
C LYS A 159 11.29 -4.54 -2.98
N ALA A 160 10.01 -4.19 -3.11
CA ALA A 160 8.91 -5.08 -2.71
C ALA A 160 8.93 -6.38 -3.52
N ILE A 161 9.09 -6.29 -4.84
CA ILE A 161 9.19 -7.45 -5.74
C ILE A 161 10.40 -8.31 -5.35
N SER A 162 11.59 -7.72 -5.20
CA SER A 162 12.78 -8.48 -4.84
C SER A 162 12.66 -9.23 -3.51
N GLU A 163 12.02 -8.63 -2.49
CA GLU A 163 11.80 -9.32 -1.20
C GLU A 163 10.69 -10.38 -1.30
N LEU A 164 9.64 -10.15 -2.09
CA LEU A 164 8.59 -11.16 -2.32
C LEU A 164 9.11 -12.35 -3.14
N GLU A 165 9.99 -12.11 -4.11
CA GLU A 165 10.65 -13.18 -4.88
C GLU A 165 11.52 -14.06 -3.97
N LYS A 166 12.24 -13.48 -3.00
CA LYS A 166 12.95 -14.25 -1.96
C LYS A 166 11.99 -15.06 -1.10
N ALA A 167 10.85 -14.49 -0.72
CA ALA A 167 9.83 -15.21 0.03
C ALA A 167 9.26 -16.40 -0.76
N LEU A 168 9.13 -16.27 -2.09
CA LEU A 168 8.71 -17.38 -2.96
C LEU A 168 9.77 -18.48 -3.07
N VAL A 169 11.06 -18.18 -2.92
CA VAL A 169 12.11 -19.22 -2.91
C VAL A 169 11.96 -20.12 -1.68
N ILE A 170 11.53 -19.54 -0.56
CA ILE A 170 11.31 -20.25 0.71
C ILE A 170 9.99 -21.05 0.64
N ASP A 171 8.88 -20.38 0.33
CA ASP A 171 7.57 -21.02 0.15
C ASP A 171 6.90 -20.59 -1.15
N ILE A 172 7.05 -21.45 -2.17
CA ILE A 172 6.42 -21.28 -3.48
C ILE A 172 4.89 -21.42 -3.40
N THR A 173 4.38 -22.09 -2.36
CA THR A 173 2.96 -22.42 -2.21
C THR A 173 2.17 -21.36 -1.47
N ASP A 174 2.80 -20.32 -0.93
CA ASP A 174 2.11 -19.24 -0.22
C ASP A 174 1.31 -18.34 -1.20
N PRO A 175 -0.03 -18.42 -1.21
CA PRO A 175 -0.86 -17.62 -2.09
C PRO A 175 -0.81 -16.11 -1.76
N GLN A 176 -0.47 -15.73 -0.53
CA GLN A 176 -0.39 -14.32 -0.14
C GLN A 176 0.82 -13.64 -0.79
N VAL A 177 1.95 -14.36 -0.92
CA VAL A 177 3.15 -13.82 -1.57
C VAL A 177 2.87 -13.58 -3.05
N TRP A 178 2.27 -14.55 -3.75
CA TRP A 178 1.83 -14.39 -5.15
C TRP A 178 0.84 -13.23 -5.31
N TYR A 179 -0.11 -13.09 -4.39
CA TYR A 179 -1.07 -12.00 -4.41
C TYR A 179 -0.40 -10.63 -4.27
N TYR A 180 0.52 -10.47 -3.31
CA TYR A 180 1.25 -9.21 -3.15
C TYR A 180 2.20 -8.92 -4.29
N LEU A 181 2.81 -9.96 -4.88
CA LEU A 181 3.69 -9.82 -6.03
C LEU A 181 2.88 -9.37 -7.26
N GLY A 182 1.68 -9.91 -7.47
CA GLY A 182 0.75 -9.45 -8.50
C GLY A 182 0.38 -7.97 -8.36
N ILE A 183 0.08 -7.51 -7.14
CA ILE A 183 -0.19 -6.09 -6.88
C ILE A 183 1.07 -5.24 -7.13
N ALA A 184 2.25 -5.68 -6.70
CA ALA A 184 3.48 -4.93 -6.89
C ALA A 184 3.82 -4.79 -8.39
N LYS A 185 3.64 -5.85 -9.17
CA LYS A 185 3.84 -5.88 -10.63
C LYS A 185 2.81 -5.01 -11.35
N TYR A 186 1.55 -5.05 -10.94
CA TYR A 186 0.51 -4.15 -11.45
C TYR A 186 0.88 -2.68 -11.22
N GLU A 187 1.31 -2.34 -10.01
CA GLU A 187 1.71 -0.97 -9.64
C GLU A 187 2.96 -0.50 -10.40
N LEU A 188 3.82 -1.42 -10.83
CA LEU A 188 5.00 -1.15 -11.66
C LEU A 188 4.65 -1.01 -13.15
N GLY A 189 3.44 -1.40 -13.57
CA GLY A 189 2.99 -1.38 -14.97
C GLY A 189 3.21 -2.71 -15.71
N GLU A 190 3.69 -3.75 -15.03
CA GLU A 190 3.90 -5.09 -15.60
C GLU A 190 2.59 -5.90 -15.55
N TYR A 191 1.57 -5.46 -16.28
CA TYR A 191 0.21 -6.00 -16.19
C TYR A 191 0.10 -7.48 -16.55
N GLN A 192 0.84 -7.95 -17.56
CA GLN A 192 0.81 -9.35 -17.97
C GLN A 192 1.34 -10.26 -16.84
N GLN A 193 2.46 -9.89 -16.23
CA GLN A 193 3.01 -10.63 -15.10
C GLN A 193 2.09 -10.57 -13.88
N ALA A 194 1.42 -9.43 -13.65
CA ALA A 194 0.42 -9.31 -12.59
C ALA A 194 -0.74 -10.29 -12.77
N VAL A 195 -1.25 -10.44 -14.01
CA VAL A 195 -2.27 -11.45 -14.35
C VAL A 195 -1.77 -12.86 -14.02
N ASP A 196 -0.57 -13.21 -14.46
CA ASP A 196 0.01 -14.54 -14.21
C ASP A 196 0.11 -14.84 -12.71
N CYS A 197 0.52 -13.86 -11.91
CA CYS A 197 0.60 -14.00 -10.45
C CYS A 197 -0.78 -14.22 -9.82
N HIS A 198 -1.79 -13.45 -10.21
CA HIS A 198 -3.14 -13.62 -9.70
C HIS A 198 -3.79 -14.95 -10.14
N LEU A 199 -3.45 -15.44 -11.34
CA LEU A 199 -3.85 -16.78 -11.78
C LEU A 199 -3.16 -17.89 -10.98
N ARG A 200 -1.92 -17.69 -10.52
CA ARG A 200 -1.26 -18.62 -9.58
C ARG A 200 -1.98 -18.67 -8.23
N VAL A 201 -2.41 -17.52 -7.70
CA VAL A 201 -3.22 -17.47 -6.47
C VAL A 201 -4.49 -18.30 -6.62
N MET A 202 -5.21 -18.18 -7.75
CA MET A 202 -6.43 -18.97 -7.99
C MET A 202 -6.19 -20.48 -8.12
N LYS A 203 -4.98 -20.89 -8.52
CA LYS A 203 -4.61 -22.32 -8.60
C LYS A 203 -4.23 -22.89 -7.23
N LEU A 204 -3.59 -22.08 -6.37
CA LEU A 204 -3.16 -22.48 -5.04
C LEU A 204 -4.32 -22.44 -4.03
N GLN A 205 -5.12 -21.38 -4.08
CA GLN A 205 -6.34 -21.24 -3.29
C GLN A 205 -7.54 -21.58 -4.16
N GLN A 206 -8.09 -22.76 -3.93
CA GLN A 206 -9.38 -23.13 -4.52
C GLN A 206 -10.53 -22.30 -3.92
N SER A 207 -10.32 -21.71 -2.74
CA SER A 207 -11.24 -20.74 -2.15
C SER A 207 -11.17 -19.42 -2.90
N GLU A 208 -12.33 -18.95 -3.30
CA GLU A 208 -12.50 -17.93 -4.31
C GLU A 208 -12.47 -16.51 -3.68
N CYS A 209 -11.28 -16.04 -3.29
CA CYS A 209 -11.10 -14.73 -2.63
C CYS A 209 -11.52 -13.53 -3.52
N PRO A 210 -12.53 -12.72 -3.14
CA PRO A 210 -12.96 -11.55 -3.90
C PRO A 210 -11.85 -10.53 -4.17
N GLN A 211 -10.88 -10.43 -3.25
CA GLN A 211 -9.69 -9.57 -3.35
C GLN A 211 -8.87 -9.91 -4.59
N ASN A 212 -8.52 -11.18 -4.76
CA ASN A 212 -7.65 -11.62 -5.84
C ASN A 212 -8.35 -11.46 -7.20
N GLN A 213 -9.65 -11.79 -7.27
CA GLN A 213 -10.44 -11.59 -8.49
C GLN A 213 -10.55 -10.12 -8.88
N TYR A 214 -10.72 -9.22 -7.91
CA TYR A 214 -10.75 -7.78 -8.17
C TYR A 214 -9.40 -7.29 -8.74
N HIS A 215 -8.27 -7.71 -8.16
CA HIS A 215 -6.95 -7.31 -8.65
C HIS A 215 -6.60 -7.94 -10.01
N LEU A 216 -7.01 -9.18 -10.25
CA LEU A 216 -6.93 -9.81 -11.57
C LEU A 216 -7.71 -9.01 -12.62
N ALA A 217 -8.95 -8.62 -12.32
CA ALA A 217 -9.80 -7.84 -13.21
C ALA A 217 -9.18 -6.47 -13.53
N LEU A 218 -8.58 -5.80 -12.53
CA LEU A 218 -7.83 -4.56 -12.74
C LEU A 218 -6.65 -4.76 -13.70
N ALA A 219 -5.86 -5.82 -13.50
CA ALA A 219 -4.72 -6.11 -14.38
C ALA A 219 -5.16 -6.44 -15.82
N GLN A 220 -6.23 -7.22 -15.99
CA GLN A 220 -6.81 -7.55 -17.30
C GLN A 220 -7.39 -6.34 -18.02
N LYS A 221 -8.03 -5.41 -17.28
CA LYS A 221 -8.53 -4.13 -17.81
C LYS A 221 -7.39 -3.33 -18.44
N GLN A 222 -6.22 -3.28 -17.80
CA GLN A 222 -5.06 -2.51 -18.29
C GLN A 222 -4.36 -3.11 -19.52
N LEU A 223 -4.49 -4.42 -19.76
CA LEU A 223 -3.93 -5.06 -20.97
C LEU A 223 -4.58 -4.56 -22.27
N ASN A 224 -5.71 -3.85 -22.20
CA ASN A 224 -6.39 -3.17 -23.31
C ASN A 224 -6.74 -4.04 -24.54
N THR A 225 -6.65 -5.36 -24.45
CA THR A 225 -7.11 -6.28 -25.50
C THR A 225 -8.62 -6.52 -25.41
N SER A 226 -9.29 -6.79 -26.54
CA SER A 226 -10.74 -7.05 -26.54
C SER A 226 -11.12 -8.23 -25.65
N LYS A 227 -10.35 -9.32 -25.69
CA LYS A 227 -10.55 -10.51 -24.83
C LYS A 227 -10.38 -10.15 -23.35
N SER A 228 -9.28 -9.49 -22.99
CA SER A 228 -9.00 -9.17 -21.58
C SER A 228 -10.01 -8.18 -20.99
N ARG A 229 -10.58 -7.27 -21.79
CA ARG A 229 -11.66 -6.39 -21.34
C ARG A 229 -12.93 -7.17 -21.01
N LEU A 230 -13.33 -8.13 -21.85
CA LEU A 230 -14.48 -9.00 -21.59
C LEU A 230 -14.26 -9.83 -20.32
N ASP A 231 -13.07 -10.41 -20.18
CA ASP A 231 -12.68 -11.19 -19.00
C ASP A 231 -12.71 -10.33 -17.73
N ALA A 232 -12.19 -9.10 -17.80
CA ALA A 232 -12.24 -8.14 -16.69
C ALA A 232 -13.69 -7.80 -16.30
N CYS A 233 -14.58 -7.55 -17.27
CA CYS A 233 -16.01 -7.31 -17.01
C CYS A 233 -16.65 -8.48 -16.26
N ASN A 234 -16.39 -9.70 -16.73
CA ASN A 234 -16.90 -10.93 -16.13
C ASN A 234 -16.35 -11.13 -14.71
N ALA A 235 -15.06 -10.88 -14.49
CA ALA A 235 -14.44 -10.97 -13.19
C ALA A 235 -15.00 -9.93 -12.19
N PHE A 236 -15.22 -8.67 -12.62
CA PHE A 236 -15.90 -7.68 -11.78
C PHE A 236 -17.32 -8.11 -11.44
N LYS A 237 -18.07 -8.64 -12.42
CA LYS A 237 -19.42 -9.17 -12.18
C LYS A 237 -19.41 -10.31 -11.14
N GLN A 238 -18.45 -11.22 -11.21
CA GLN A 238 -18.28 -12.29 -10.22
C GLN A 238 -18.03 -11.71 -8.81
N VAL A 239 -17.15 -10.72 -8.67
CA VAL A 239 -16.89 -10.04 -7.39
C VAL A 239 -18.17 -9.40 -6.84
N LEU A 240 -19.02 -8.81 -7.68
CA LEU A 240 -20.29 -8.20 -7.27
C LEU A 240 -21.34 -9.22 -6.83
N THR A 241 -21.33 -10.44 -7.38
CA THR A 241 -22.29 -11.49 -7.01
C THR A 241 -21.99 -12.18 -5.68
N LYS A 242 -20.75 -12.07 -5.18
CA LYS A 242 -20.32 -12.77 -3.95
C LYS A 242 -20.86 -12.13 -2.67
N HIS A 243 -21.14 -12.98 -1.68
CA HIS A 243 -21.42 -12.55 -0.32
C HIS A 243 -20.19 -11.86 0.28
N CYS A 244 -20.43 -10.76 1.00
CA CYS A 244 -19.40 -9.95 1.64
C CYS A 244 -19.40 -10.25 3.14
N ASP A 245 -18.40 -10.98 3.62
CA ASP A 245 -18.28 -11.30 5.05
C ASP A 245 -17.40 -10.25 5.77
N SER A 246 -16.45 -9.65 5.06
CA SER A 246 -15.48 -8.69 5.62
C SER A 246 -15.76 -7.25 5.23
N ILE A 247 -15.39 -6.31 6.11
CA ILE A 247 -15.32 -4.87 5.80
C ILE A 247 -14.48 -4.64 4.55
N VAL A 248 -13.40 -5.40 4.38
CA VAL A 248 -12.52 -5.29 3.19
C VAL A 248 -13.29 -5.66 1.92
N ASP A 249 -14.12 -6.70 1.95
CA ASP A 249 -14.93 -7.12 0.81
C ASP A 249 -15.95 -6.04 0.42
N THR A 250 -16.55 -5.37 1.41
CA THR A 250 -17.50 -4.28 1.12
C THR A 250 -16.83 -3.09 0.43
N VAL A 251 -15.58 -2.78 0.77
CA VAL A 251 -14.79 -1.72 0.12
C VAL A 251 -14.43 -2.13 -1.31
N ILE A 252 -14.01 -3.38 -1.48
CA ILE A 252 -13.65 -3.92 -2.79
C ILE A 252 -14.86 -3.97 -3.71
N ARG A 253 -16.02 -4.39 -3.21
CA ARG A 253 -17.28 -4.38 -3.97
C ARG A 253 -17.65 -2.97 -4.42
N ARG A 254 -17.53 -1.95 -3.55
CA ARG A 254 -17.78 -0.55 -3.94
C ARG A 254 -16.83 -0.09 -5.04
N ALA A 255 -15.54 -0.44 -4.95
CA ALA A 255 -14.58 -0.16 -6.00
C ALA A 255 -14.92 -0.90 -7.30
N ALA A 256 -15.25 -2.18 -7.22
CA ALA A 256 -15.66 -3.01 -8.34
C ALA A 256 -16.91 -2.47 -9.07
N VAL A 257 -17.89 -1.89 -8.37
CA VAL A 257 -19.04 -1.24 -9.02
C VAL A 257 -18.61 -0.09 -9.93
N LYS A 258 -17.65 0.73 -9.49
CA LYS A 258 -17.12 1.83 -10.29
C LYS A 258 -16.38 1.29 -11.52
N GLU A 259 -15.48 0.34 -11.31
CA GLU A 259 -14.68 -0.26 -12.38
C GLU A 259 -15.55 -1.00 -13.41
N PHE A 260 -16.59 -1.71 -12.95
CA PHE A 260 -17.54 -2.42 -13.81
C PHE A 260 -18.30 -1.45 -14.72
N ARG A 261 -18.85 -0.35 -14.18
CA ARG A 261 -19.53 0.69 -14.98
C ARG A 261 -18.61 1.35 -16.01
N GLU A 262 -17.32 1.47 -15.71
CA GLU A 262 -16.36 1.96 -16.68
C GLU A 262 -16.12 0.94 -17.79
N CYS A 263 -16.04 -0.35 -17.47
CA CYS A 263 -15.83 -1.39 -18.47
C CYS A 263 -17.05 -1.57 -19.40
N GLU A 264 -18.29 -1.42 -18.89
CA GLU A 264 -19.52 -1.46 -19.69
C GLU A 264 -19.57 -0.38 -20.77
N LYS A 265 -18.89 0.77 -20.59
CA LYS A 265 -18.85 1.84 -21.61
C LYS A 265 -18.04 1.46 -22.85
N TYR A 266 -17.21 0.41 -22.77
CA TYR A 266 -16.33 -0.04 -23.84
C TYR A 266 -16.80 -1.32 -24.54
N LEU A 267 -17.88 -1.95 -24.04
CA LEU A 267 -18.56 -3.09 -24.68
C LEU A 267 -19.64 -2.58 -25.64
#